data_AF-A0A1D3JL74-F1
#
_entry.id   AF-A0A1D3JL74-F1
#
_cell.length_a   1.000
_cell.length_b   1.000
_cell.length_c   1.000
_cell.angle_alpha   90.00
_cell.angle_beta   90.00
_cell.angle_gamma   90.00
#
_symmetry.space_group_name_H-M   'P 1'
#
loop_
_entity.id
_entity.type
_entity.pdbx_description
1 polymer ?
#
loop_
_entity_poly.entity_id
_entity_poly.type
_entity_poly.pdbx_seq_one_letter_code
_entity_poly.pdbx_strand_id
1 'polypeptide(L)'
;SSWFQGYRDFSSKTGNICTDEIKIIHQDVLNKLKQLYSYYDNFSTFNGKDNDSDGNICESVRECYNFYNNNYKECQQNSNDPFCEELINFKNAYDDKMNKFTPCEGLPKILPQIEQTSTQILPPTEDVDYVFVPILTTSIVLLMSFTIFFLYKFTPLKSWIYYRLRKKKIIELNKFQEALSESLQNLHVVVNRNCEVSSHNITYQPQGDT
;
A
#
# COMPACT_ATOMS: atom_id res chain seq x y z
N SER A 1 25.16 35.00 6.68
CA SER A 1 26.32 35.74 7.23
C SER A 1 27.26 36.10 6.09
N SER A 2 28.07 37.15 6.24
CA SER A 2 29.07 37.55 5.23
C SER A 2 30.10 36.45 4.94
N TRP A 3 30.36 35.58 5.90
CA TRP A 3 31.28 34.46 5.79
C TRP A 3 30.85 33.43 4.73
N PHE A 4 29.57 33.01 4.72
CA PHE A 4 29.07 32.08 3.69
C PHE A 4 29.15 32.67 2.28
N GLN A 5 28.95 33.98 2.15
CA GLN A 5 29.11 34.66 0.87
C GLN A 5 30.58 34.66 0.42
N GLY A 6 31.50 35.05 1.30
CA GLY A 6 32.93 34.99 1.01
C GLY A 6 33.42 33.58 0.66
N TYR A 7 32.85 32.56 1.31
CA TYR A 7 33.12 31.16 0.99
C TYR A 7 32.65 30.78 -0.42
N ARG A 8 31.40 31.11 -0.79
CA ARG A 8 30.87 30.84 -2.14
C ARG A 8 31.71 31.54 -3.21
N ASP A 9 32.07 32.80 -2.97
CA ASP A 9 32.90 33.58 -3.87
C ASP A 9 34.30 32.97 -4.05
N PHE A 10 34.89 32.41 -2.98
CA PHE A 10 36.14 31.67 -3.05
C PHE A 10 36.00 30.34 -3.79
N SER A 11 34.99 29.52 -3.44
CA SER A 11 34.74 28.20 -4.05
C SER A 11 34.60 28.32 -5.58
N SER A 12 33.84 29.31 -6.06
CA SER A 12 33.67 29.57 -7.49
C SER A 12 34.98 29.84 -8.24
N LYS A 13 35.96 30.47 -7.59
CA LYS A 13 37.28 30.77 -8.18
C LYS A 13 38.19 29.56 -8.23
N THR A 14 37.89 28.52 -7.46
CA THR A 14 38.66 27.27 -7.43
C THR A 14 38.04 26.18 -8.29
N GLY A 15 36.99 26.47 -9.07
CA GLY A 15 36.29 25.47 -9.88
C GLY A 15 35.19 24.72 -9.12
N ASN A 16 34.62 25.36 -8.08
CA ASN A 16 33.58 24.77 -7.23
C ASN A 16 34.01 23.42 -6.62
N ILE A 17 35.29 23.28 -6.22
CA ILE A 17 35.86 22.03 -5.67
C ILE A 17 35.05 21.55 -4.45
N CYS A 18 34.41 22.49 -3.75
CA CYS A 18 33.42 22.20 -2.74
C CYS A 18 32.02 22.37 -3.35
N THR A 19 31.50 21.30 -3.94
CA THR A 19 30.15 21.20 -4.53
C THR A 19 29.04 21.12 -3.48
N ASP A 20 29.39 20.78 -2.23
CA ASP A 20 28.40 20.66 -1.16
C ASP A 20 28.08 22.01 -0.53
N GLU A 21 26.78 22.23 -0.29
CA GLU A 21 26.25 23.47 0.23
C GLU A 21 26.60 23.61 1.72
N ILE A 22 27.39 24.63 2.09
CA ILE A 22 27.54 24.98 3.50
C ILE A 22 26.23 25.60 3.99
N LYS A 23 25.51 24.85 4.83
CA LYS A 23 24.26 25.26 5.45
C LYS A 23 24.47 25.81 6.85
N ILE A 24 23.57 26.71 7.26
CA ILE A 24 23.48 27.13 8.65
C ILE A 24 22.81 26.01 9.43
N ILE A 25 23.49 25.50 10.45
CA ILE A 25 22.87 24.63 11.45
C ILE A 25 22.27 25.55 12.50
N HIS A 26 20.95 25.55 12.61
CA HIS A 26 20.27 26.30 13.65
C HIS A 26 20.61 25.74 15.04
N GLN A 27 20.62 26.60 16.05
CA GLN A 27 21.12 26.26 17.38
C GLN A 27 20.31 25.12 18.04
N ASP A 28 19.01 25.08 17.78
CA ASP A 28 18.09 24.02 18.21
C ASP A 28 18.45 22.68 17.57
N VAL A 29 18.69 22.65 16.25
CA VAL A 29 19.14 21.44 15.52
C VAL A 29 20.49 20.98 16.06
N LEU A 30 21.44 21.90 16.27
CA LEU A 30 22.74 21.59 16.84
C LEU A 30 22.62 21.00 18.26
N ASN A 31 21.71 21.54 19.08
CA ASN A 31 21.48 21.03 20.43
C ASN A 31 20.88 19.63 20.41
N LYS A 32 19.93 19.36 19.51
CA LYS A 32 19.36 18.02 19.31
C LYS A 32 20.42 17.03 18.85
N LEU A 33 21.27 17.41 17.90
CA LEU A 33 22.41 16.59 17.45
C LEU A 33 23.37 16.29 18.59
N LYS A 34 23.77 17.30 19.39
CA LYS A 34 24.64 17.07 20.56
C LYS A 34 24.05 16.07 21.55
N GLN A 35 22.75 16.17 21.83
CA GLN A 35 22.07 15.19 22.69
C GLN A 35 22.09 13.80 22.07
N LEU A 36 21.74 13.66 20.78
CA LEU A 36 21.78 12.39 20.05
C LEU A 36 23.18 11.75 20.09
N TYR A 37 24.23 12.53 19.90
CA TYR A 37 25.61 12.06 19.98
C TYR A 37 26.01 11.61 21.39
N SER A 38 25.56 12.32 22.44
CA SER A 38 25.84 11.88 23.82
C SER A 38 25.24 10.50 24.13
N TYR A 39 24.10 10.19 23.52
CA TYR A 39 23.47 8.87 23.62
C TYR A 39 24.24 7.80 22.84
N TYR A 40 24.79 8.14 21.67
CA TYR A 40 25.67 7.23 20.93
C TYR A 40 26.90 6.83 21.74
N ASP A 41 27.55 7.77 22.42
CA ASP A 41 28.73 7.47 23.24
C ASP A 41 28.38 6.49 24.36
N ASN A 42 27.35 6.78 25.14
CA ASN A 42 26.86 5.91 26.21
C ASN A 42 26.42 4.54 25.68
N PHE A 43 25.75 4.53 24.54
CA PHE A 43 25.30 3.29 23.91
C PHE A 43 26.49 2.50 23.37
N SER A 44 27.50 3.13 22.78
CA SER A 44 28.67 2.49 22.17
C SER A 44 29.50 1.70 23.18
N THR A 45 29.62 2.21 24.41
CA THR A 45 30.39 1.58 25.48
C THR A 45 29.74 0.29 26.02
N PHE A 46 28.45 0.09 25.77
CA PHE A 46 27.74 -1.10 26.20
C PHE A 46 28.01 -2.29 25.27
N ASN A 47 28.55 -3.40 25.78
CA ASN A 47 28.86 -4.57 24.94
C ASN A 47 27.87 -5.72 25.11
N GLY A 48 26.82 -5.53 25.92
CA GLY A 48 25.74 -6.51 26.03
C GLY A 48 26.05 -7.78 26.80
N LYS A 49 27.27 -7.86 27.34
CA LYS A 49 27.75 -8.90 28.25
C LYS A 49 27.90 -8.37 29.68
N ASP A 50 27.74 -7.07 29.86
CA ASP A 50 27.88 -6.40 31.14
C ASP A 50 26.58 -6.59 31.93
N ASN A 51 26.70 -7.02 33.19
CA ASN A 51 25.56 -7.11 34.09
C ASN A 51 25.16 -5.68 34.48
N ASP A 52 23.91 -5.28 34.23
CA ASP A 52 23.38 -3.97 34.63
C ASP A 52 23.05 -3.93 36.14
N SER A 53 24.04 -4.28 36.97
CA SER A 53 23.85 -4.44 38.41
C SER A 53 23.64 -3.10 39.13
N ASP A 54 24.12 -2.02 38.53
CA ASP A 54 23.97 -0.64 39.01
C ASP A 54 22.81 0.11 38.33
N GLY A 55 22.15 -0.49 37.32
CA GLY A 55 20.99 0.07 36.61
C GLY A 55 21.32 1.17 35.59
N ASN A 56 22.59 1.60 35.52
CA ASN A 56 23.03 2.72 34.70
C ASN A 56 22.92 2.44 33.19
N ILE A 57 23.08 1.17 32.80
CA ILE A 57 22.99 0.75 31.40
C ILE A 57 21.54 0.90 30.94
N CYS A 58 20.58 0.31 31.67
CA CYS A 58 19.19 0.38 31.27
C CYS A 58 18.56 1.75 31.44
N GLU A 59 19.07 2.58 32.36
CA GLU A 59 18.72 3.99 32.41
C GLU A 59 19.17 4.72 31.13
N SER A 60 20.43 4.56 30.72
CA SER A 60 20.95 5.17 29.49
C SER A 60 20.16 4.74 28.24
N VAL A 61 19.86 3.44 28.11
CA VAL A 61 19.06 2.92 26.98
C VAL A 61 17.62 3.46 27.03
N ARG A 62 17.06 3.68 28.22
CA ARG A 62 15.73 4.29 28.38
C ARG A 62 15.74 5.76 27.97
N GLU A 63 16.79 6.51 28.28
CA GLU A 63 16.94 7.89 27.80
C GLU A 63 17.03 7.96 26.28
N CYS A 64 17.81 7.06 25.66
CA CYS A 64 17.87 6.88 24.21
C CYS A 64 16.47 6.67 23.60
N TYR A 65 15.71 5.72 24.15
CA TYR A 65 14.35 5.41 23.73
C TYR A 65 13.42 6.62 23.84
N ASN A 66 13.47 7.33 24.97
CA ASN A 66 12.66 8.52 25.21
C ASN A 66 13.01 9.65 24.25
N PHE A 67 14.31 9.90 24.02
CA PHE A 67 14.78 10.90 23.08
C PHE A 67 14.27 10.62 21.67
N TYR A 68 14.36 9.37 21.21
CA TYR A 68 13.83 8.97 19.92
C TYR A 68 12.34 9.27 19.80
N ASN A 69 11.53 8.82 20.77
CA ASN A 69 10.08 9.01 20.73
C ASN A 69 9.65 10.48 20.80
N ASN A 70 10.38 11.30 21.54
CA ASN A 70 10.09 12.74 21.64
C ASN A 70 10.27 13.44 20.30
N ASN A 71 11.28 13.03 19.53
CA ASN A 71 11.58 13.60 18.22
C ASN A 71 10.88 12.87 17.05
N TYR A 72 10.39 11.65 17.30
CA TYR A 72 9.73 10.80 16.29
C TYR A 72 8.58 11.50 15.57
N LYS A 73 7.69 12.16 16.32
CA LYS A 73 6.50 12.82 15.75
C LYS A 73 6.87 14.00 14.86
N GLU A 74 7.91 14.74 15.23
CA GLU A 74 8.41 15.86 14.43
C GLU A 74 9.03 15.33 13.12
N CYS A 75 9.81 14.25 13.21
CA CYS A 75 10.43 13.62 12.06
C CYS A 75 9.45 12.85 11.16
N GLN A 76 8.29 12.43 11.66
CA GLN A 76 7.20 11.90 10.81
C GLN A 76 6.65 12.98 9.88
N GLN A 77 6.61 14.23 10.32
CA GLN A 77 6.03 15.33 9.53
C GLN A 77 7.05 15.91 8.55
N ASN A 78 8.34 15.97 8.96
CA ASN A 78 9.42 16.56 8.17
C ASN A 78 10.65 15.63 8.12
N SER A 79 10.55 14.52 7.39
CA SER A 79 11.62 13.51 7.35
C SER A 79 12.90 13.95 6.60
N ASN A 80 12.84 15.03 5.82
CA ASN A 80 13.97 15.58 5.06
C ASN A 80 14.88 16.51 5.89
N ASP A 81 14.61 16.70 7.18
CA ASP A 81 15.49 17.46 8.07
C ASP A 81 16.76 16.66 8.38
N PRO A 82 17.97 17.26 8.32
CA PRO A 82 19.23 16.54 8.58
C PRO A 82 19.30 15.86 9.95
N PHE A 83 18.65 16.44 10.97
CA PHE A 83 18.57 15.77 12.27
C PHE A 83 17.66 14.54 12.21
N CYS A 84 16.58 14.57 11.45
CA CYS A 84 15.71 13.42 11.26
C CYS A 84 16.39 12.29 10.46
N GLU A 85 17.24 12.63 9.49
CA GLU A 85 18.08 11.65 8.81
C GLU A 85 18.99 10.92 9.80
N GLU A 86 19.67 11.66 10.68
CA GLU A 86 20.50 11.03 11.72
C GLU A 86 19.69 10.26 12.77
N LEU A 87 18.48 10.72 13.10
CA LEU A 87 17.59 9.99 14.00
C LEU A 87 17.17 8.63 13.42
N ILE A 88 17.06 8.53 12.09
CA ILE A 88 16.81 7.25 11.39
C ILE A 88 18.03 6.34 11.45
N ASN A 89 19.24 6.86 11.30
CA ASN A 89 20.47 6.07 11.48
C ASN A 89 20.55 5.53 12.91
N PHE A 90 20.24 6.39 13.89
CA PHE A 90 20.19 6.00 15.29
C PHE A 90 19.19 4.89 15.57
N LYS A 91 18.01 4.94 14.96
CA LYS A 91 17.02 3.86 15.04
C LYS A 91 17.63 2.51 14.63
N ASN A 92 18.34 2.48 13.52
CA ASN A 92 18.95 1.25 13.01
C ASN A 92 20.02 0.71 13.98
N ALA A 93 20.83 1.60 14.54
CA ALA A 93 21.84 1.23 15.54
C ALA A 93 21.20 0.69 16.84
N TYR A 94 20.15 1.35 17.32
CA TYR A 94 19.39 0.90 18.49
C TYR A 94 18.80 -0.50 18.26
N ASP A 95 18.10 -0.69 17.14
CA ASP A 95 17.43 -1.95 16.82
C ASP A 95 18.42 -3.11 16.67
N ASP A 96 19.53 -2.92 15.95
CA ASP A 96 20.56 -3.94 15.78
C ASP A 96 21.13 -4.38 17.15
N LYS A 97 21.40 -3.42 18.03
CA LYS A 97 21.99 -3.67 19.33
C LYS A 97 20.99 -4.30 20.30
N MET A 98 19.77 -3.79 20.39
CA MET A 98 18.72 -4.33 21.27
C MET A 98 18.16 -5.69 20.81
N ASN A 99 18.32 -6.04 19.53
CA ASN A 99 18.04 -7.40 19.07
C ASN A 99 19.09 -8.40 19.54
N LYS A 100 20.36 -7.99 19.65
CA LYS A 100 21.47 -8.83 20.10
C LYS A 100 21.55 -8.95 21.63
N PHE A 101 21.09 -7.93 22.35
CA PHE A 101 21.24 -7.84 23.80
C PHE A 101 19.90 -7.69 24.52
N THR A 102 19.74 -8.37 25.66
CA THR A 102 18.49 -8.44 26.43
C THR A 102 18.56 -7.83 27.84
N PRO A 103 19.30 -6.73 28.12
CA PRO A 103 19.51 -6.31 29.50
C PRO A 103 18.27 -5.65 30.14
N CYS A 104 17.38 -5.01 29.37
CA CYS A 104 16.40 -4.07 29.92
C CYS A 104 14.96 -4.54 29.78
N GLU A 105 14.35 -4.93 30.90
CA GLU A 105 12.92 -5.21 30.93
C GLU A 105 12.08 -3.97 30.57
N GLY A 106 11.02 -4.19 29.79
CA GLY A 106 10.04 -3.16 29.42
C GLY A 106 10.45 -2.22 28.29
N LEU A 107 11.68 -2.29 27.77
CA LEU A 107 12.10 -1.52 26.59
C LEU A 107 11.87 -2.31 25.30
N PRO A 108 11.33 -1.67 24.25
CA PRO A 108 11.14 -2.33 22.97
C PRO A 108 12.49 -2.56 22.29
N LYS A 109 12.64 -3.72 21.65
CA LYS A 109 13.82 -4.05 20.84
C LYS A 109 13.84 -3.35 19.48
N ILE A 110 12.67 -2.94 19.01
CA ILE A 110 12.47 -2.31 17.70
C ILE A 110 11.72 -1.01 17.91
N LEU A 111 12.29 0.08 17.43
CA LEU A 111 11.67 1.40 17.43
C LEU A 111 10.72 1.58 16.25
N PRO A 112 9.70 2.46 16.36
CA PRO A 112 8.77 2.72 15.26
C PRO A 112 9.49 3.37 14.07
N GLN A 113 9.11 3.02 12.84
CA GLN A 113 9.74 3.54 11.63
C GLN A 113 9.29 4.98 11.34
N ILE A 114 10.24 5.83 10.96
CA ILE A 114 9.98 7.15 10.38
C ILE A 114 9.86 6.93 8.87
N GLU A 115 8.71 7.28 8.29
CA GLU A 115 8.52 7.20 6.85
C GLU A 115 9.39 8.27 6.18
N GLN A 116 10.44 7.82 5.51
CA GLN A 116 11.15 8.69 4.58
C GLN A 116 10.21 8.89 3.39
N THR A 117 9.63 10.07 3.29
CA THR A 117 9.05 10.51 2.03
C THR A 117 10.23 10.72 1.13
N SER A 118 10.64 9.68 0.38
CA SER A 118 11.60 9.84 -0.70
C SER A 118 10.90 10.68 -1.78
N THR A 119 10.81 11.99 -1.54
CA THR A 119 10.95 12.94 -2.63
C THR A 119 12.39 12.75 -3.07
N GLN A 120 12.58 11.82 -4.01
CA GLN A 120 13.77 11.74 -4.82
C GLN A 120 14.13 13.19 -5.18
N ILE A 121 15.24 13.67 -4.61
CA ILE A 121 15.77 14.99 -4.86
C ILE A 121 16.19 14.98 -6.34
N LEU A 122 15.27 15.27 -7.25
CA LEU A 122 15.65 16.08 -8.38
C LEU A 122 16.13 17.40 -7.77
N PRO A 123 17.25 17.97 -8.25
CA PRO A 123 17.66 19.30 -7.84
C PRO A 123 16.46 20.24 -8.00
N PRO A 124 16.34 21.29 -7.17
CA PRO A 124 15.30 22.28 -7.35
C PRO A 124 15.54 22.95 -8.71
N THR A 125 14.96 22.39 -9.76
CA THR A 125 14.64 23.14 -10.94
C THR A 125 13.49 24.00 -10.49
N GLU A 126 13.82 25.26 -10.19
CA GLU A 126 12.83 26.31 -10.27
C GLU A 126 11.99 26.06 -11.53
N ASP A 127 10.68 26.20 -11.38
CA ASP A 127 9.69 26.00 -12.43
C ASP A 127 9.36 24.52 -12.72
N VAL A 128 8.60 23.87 -11.82
CA VAL A 128 7.72 22.78 -12.25
C VAL A 128 6.68 23.37 -13.20
N ASP A 129 7.00 23.33 -14.49
CA ASP A 129 6.13 23.73 -15.58
C ASP A 129 4.74 23.12 -15.38
N TYR A 130 3.74 23.98 -15.16
CA TYR A 130 2.32 23.66 -14.99
C TYR A 130 1.75 22.81 -16.15
N VAL A 131 2.52 22.61 -17.21
CA VAL A 131 2.23 21.80 -18.39
C VAL A 131 2.45 20.29 -18.14
N PHE A 132 3.28 19.88 -17.17
CA PHE A 132 3.60 18.45 -16.95
C PHE A 132 2.44 17.66 -16.32
N VAL A 133 1.69 18.28 -15.41
CA VAL A 133 0.51 17.68 -14.75
C VAL A 133 -0.61 17.36 -15.74
N PRO A 134 -1.02 18.26 -16.66
CA PRO A 134 -2.00 17.93 -17.68
C PRO A 134 -1.49 16.89 -18.68
N ILE A 135 -0.19 16.85 -19.01
CA ILE A 135 0.37 15.83 -19.91
C ILE A 135 0.29 14.43 -19.27
N LEU A 136 0.63 14.29 -17.99
CA LEU A 136 0.59 13.01 -17.30
C LEU A 136 -0.84 12.49 -17.14
N THR A 137 -1.76 13.38 -16.71
CA THR A 137 -3.17 13.02 -16.53
C THR A 137 -3.86 12.67 -17.85
N THR A 138 -3.61 13.42 -18.92
CA THR A 138 -4.16 13.11 -20.25
C THR A 138 -3.61 11.81 -20.81
N SER A 139 -2.31 11.53 -20.62
CA SER A 139 -1.68 10.28 -21.05
C SER A 139 -2.30 9.05 -20.37
N ILE A 140 -2.58 9.14 -19.06
CA ILE A 140 -3.24 8.06 -18.30
C ILE A 140 -4.67 7.84 -18.81
N VAL A 141 -5.44 8.92 -19.02
CA VAL A 141 -6.82 8.82 -19.53
C VAL A 141 -6.86 8.21 -20.93
N LEU A 142 -5.94 8.59 -21.82
CA LEU A 142 -5.82 8.02 -23.16
C LEU A 142 -5.47 6.53 -23.13
N LEU A 143 -4.53 6.11 -22.27
CA LEU A 143 -4.18 4.70 -22.09
C LEU A 143 -5.35 3.88 -21.54
N MET A 144 -6.09 4.40 -20.56
CA MET A 144 -7.29 3.74 -20.03
C MET A 144 -8.39 3.63 -21.09
N SER A 145 -8.63 4.68 -21.87
CA SER A 145 -9.61 4.63 -22.96
C SER A 145 -9.21 3.64 -24.05
N PHE A 146 -7.94 3.61 -24.43
CA PHE A 146 -7.42 2.69 -25.43
C PHE A 146 -7.53 1.23 -24.96
N THR A 147 -7.09 0.93 -23.74
CA THR A 147 -7.24 -0.42 -23.17
C THR A 147 -8.69 -0.88 -23.12
N ILE A 148 -9.64 -0.03 -22.71
CA ILE A 148 -11.08 -0.35 -22.72
C ILE A 148 -11.58 -0.63 -24.15
N PHE A 149 -11.18 0.17 -25.15
CA PHE A 149 -11.56 -0.04 -26.54
C PHE A 149 -11.06 -1.40 -27.08
N PHE A 150 -9.82 -1.76 -26.77
CA PHE A 150 -9.25 -3.05 -27.16
C PHE A 150 -9.93 -4.20 -26.42
N LEU A 151 -10.20 -4.06 -25.12
CA LEU A 151 -10.95 -5.06 -24.37
C LEU A 151 -12.37 -5.21 -24.91
N TYR A 152 -13.04 -4.12 -25.28
CA TYR A 152 -14.37 -4.17 -25.88
C TYR A 152 -14.37 -4.85 -27.26
N LYS A 153 -13.35 -4.58 -28.09
CA LYS A 153 -13.25 -5.13 -29.45
C LYS A 153 -12.78 -6.59 -29.47
N PHE A 154 -11.86 -6.97 -28.57
CA PHE A 154 -11.17 -8.27 -28.62
C PHE A 154 -11.53 -9.22 -27.48
N THR A 155 -12.14 -8.76 -26.39
CA THR A 155 -12.64 -9.65 -25.33
C THR A 155 -14.07 -10.06 -25.68
N PRO A 156 -14.40 -11.35 -25.86
CA PRO A 156 -15.74 -11.81 -26.17
C PRO A 156 -16.65 -11.78 -24.91
N LEU A 157 -16.66 -10.66 -24.19
CA LEU A 157 -17.50 -10.40 -23.02
C LEU A 157 -18.98 -10.54 -23.38
N LYS A 158 -19.37 -10.16 -24.60
CA LYS A 158 -20.74 -10.34 -25.11
C LYS A 158 -21.17 -11.80 -25.08
N SER A 159 -20.32 -12.71 -25.55
CA SER A 159 -20.61 -14.15 -25.58
C SER A 159 -20.59 -14.76 -24.18
N TRP A 160 -19.67 -14.33 -23.31
CA TRP A 160 -19.57 -14.82 -21.94
C TRP A 160 -20.76 -14.37 -21.07
N ILE A 161 -21.15 -13.10 -21.17
CA ILE A 161 -22.31 -12.56 -20.47
C ILE A 161 -23.60 -13.20 -21.02
N TYR A 162 -23.74 -13.33 -22.34
CA TYR A 162 -24.88 -14.02 -22.94
C TYR A 162 -24.97 -15.49 -22.50
N TYR A 163 -23.85 -16.21 -22.47
CA TYR A 163 -23.78 -17.59 -21.97
C TYR A 163 -24.16 -17.68 -20.48
N ARG A 164 -23.65 -16.78 -19.64
CA ARG A 164 -24.00 -16.68 -18.21
C ARG A 164 -25.50 -16.44 -18.02
N LEU A 165 -26.09 -15.49 -18.75
CA LEU A 165 -27.52 -15.18 -18.69
C LEU A 165 -28.39 -16.36 -19.18
N ARG A 166 -27.99 -17.00 -20.28
CA ARG A 166 -28.69 -18.19 -20.81
C ARG A 166 -28.63 -19.37 -19.85
N LYS A 167 -27.47 -19.63 -19.24
CA LYS A 167 -27.31 -20.69 -18.24
C LYS A 167 -28.19 -20.46 -17.01
N LYS A 168 -28.30 -19.21 -16.54
CA LYS A 168 -29.20 -18.86 -15.42
C LYS A 168 -30.67 -19.14 -15.77
N LYS A 169 -31.13 -18.76 -16.98
CA LYS A 169 -32.50 -19.01 -17.45
C LYS A 169 -32.83 -20.51 -17.61
N ILE A 170 -31.87 -21.32 -18.08
CA ILE A 170 -32.06 -22.77 -18.20
C ILE A 170 -32.19 -23.43 -16.81
N ILE A 171 -31.39 -23.02 -15.82
CA ILE A 171 -31.49 -23.54 -14.45
C ILE A 171 -32.84 -23.17 -13.82
N GLU A 172 -33.33 -21.95 -14.07
CA GLU A 172 -34.64 -21.51 -13.57
C GLU A 172 -35.80 -22.29 -14.20
N LEU A 173 -35.77 -22.54 -15.52
CA LEU A 173 -36.76 -23.36 -16.20
C LEU A 173 -36.77 -24.80 -15.70
N ASN A 174 -35.59 -25.40 -15.50
CA ASN A 174 -35.47 -26.76 -14.96
C ASN A 174 -36.05 -26.86 -13.55
N LYS A 175 -35.76 -25.89 -12.67
CA LYS A 175 -36.35 -25.84 -11.31
C LYS A 175 -37.88 -25.71 -11.35
N PHE A 176 -38.41 -24.87 -12.25
CA PHE A 176 -39.86 -24.73 -12.40
C PHE A 176 -40.50 -26.02 -12.91
N GLN A 177 -39.86 -26.71 -13.86
CA GLN A 177 -40.35 -27.98 -14.39
C GLN A 177 -40.29 -29.11 -13.35
N GLU A 178 -39.25 -29.18 -12.51
CA GLU A 178 -39.19 -30.11 -11.37
C GLU A 178 -40.33 -29.85 -10.38
N ALA A 179 -40.56 -28.58 -10.00
CA ALA A 179 -41.66 -28.22 -9.09
C ALA A 179 -43.05 -28.54 -9.67
N LEU A 180 -43.26 -28.27 -10.97
CA LEU A 180 -44.48 -28.65 -11.68
C LEU A 180 -44.66 -30.18 -11.69
N SER A 181 -43.61 -30.92 -12.03
CA SER A 181 -43.63 -32.39 -12.06
C SER A 181 -43.96 -32.98 -10.69
N GLU A 182 -43.38 -32.45 -9.61
CA GLU A 182 -43.69 -32.90 -8.24
C GLU A 182 -45.16 -32.63 -7.89
N SER A 183 -45.69 -31.44 -8.24
CA SER A 183 -47.11 -31.14 -8.06
C SER A 183 -48.04 -32.05 -8.86
N LEU A 184 -47.65 -32.39 -10.10
CA LEU A 184 -48.42 -33.27 -10.98
C LEU A 184 -48.38 -34.72 -10.49
N GLN A 185 -47.26 -35.20 -9.96
CA GLN A 185 -47.18 -36.53 -9.35
C GLN A 185 -48.09 -36.62 -8.13
N ASN A 186 -48.12 -35.60 -7.28
CA ASN A 186 -49.07 -35.52 -6.16
C ASN A 186 -50.53 -35.54 -6.64
N LEU A 187 -50.85 -34.87 -7.75
CA LEU A 187 -52.18 -34.89 -8.38
C LEU A 187 -52.53 -36.27 -8.99
N HIS A 188 -51.58 -36.93 -9.65
CA HIS A 188 -51.77 -38.24 -10.27
C HIS A 188 -51.99 -39.35 -9.22
N VAL A 189 -51.30 -39.27 -8.07
CA VAL A 189 -51.57 -40.15 -6.92
C VAL A 189 -53.00 -39.98 -6.40
N VAL A 190 -53.57 -38.77 -6.49
CA VAL A 190 -54.96 -38.48 -6.07
C VAL A 190 -56.00 -38.90 -7.14
N VAL A 191 -55.66 -38.83 -8.43
CA VAL A 191 -56.62 -39.01 -9.56
C VAL A 191 -56.63 -40.42 -10.17
N ASN A 192 -55.72 -41.33 -9.83
CA ASN A 192 -55.71 -42.71 -10.35
C ASN A 192 -56.77 -43.65 -9.71
N ARG A 193 -58.02 -43.17 -9.56
CA ARG A 193 -59.22 -43.99 -9.34
C ARG A 193 -59.90 -44.24 -10.70
N ASN A 194 -59.56 -45.38 -11.31
CA ASN A 194 -60.20 -46.13 -12.40
C ASN A 194 -61.21 -45.40 -13.31
N CYS A 195 -60.87 -45.23 -14.59
CA CYS A 195 -61.83 -45.10 -15.69
C CYS A 195 -61.34 -45.93 -16.91
N GLU A 196 -62.16 -46.89 -17.31
CA GLU A 196 -61.89 -47.96 -18.27
C GLU A 196 -62.13 -47.51 -19.72
N VAL A 197 -61.30 -48.02 -20.64
CA VAL A 197 -61.10 -47.58 -22.02
C VAL A 197 -62.21 -48.05 -22.97
N SER A 198 -62.67 -47.18 -23.86
CA SER A 198 -63.21 -47.59 -25.18
C SER A 198 -62.87 -46.53 -26.23
N SER A 199 -62.02 -46.92 -27.18
CA SER A 199 -61.47 -46.05 -28.23
C SER A 199 -62.09 -46.36 -29.59
N HIS A 200 -62.70 -45.38 -30.24
CA HIS A 200 -63.00 -45.43 -31.67
C HIS A 200 -62.42 -44.20 -32.36
N ASN A 201 -61.55 -44.43 -33.35
CA ASN A 201 -60.94 -43.40 -34.20
C ASN A 201 -61.62 -43.42 -35.58
N ILE A 202 -61.99 -42.24 -36.09
CA ILE A 202 -62.41 -42.04 -37.49
C ILE A 202 -61.41 -41.08 -38.14
N THR A 203 -60.89 -41.45 -39.31
CA THR A 203 -60.10 -40.57 -40.19
C THR A 203 -60.92 -40.27 -41.43
N TYR A 204 -60.93 -39.00 -41.87
CA TYR A 204 -61.46 -38.56 -43.16
C TYR A 204 -60.33 -37.98 -44.02
N GLN A 205 -60.29 -38.37 -45.29
CA GLN A 205 -59.51 -37.73 -46.36
C GLN A 205 -60.43 -36.85 -47.21
N PRO A 206 -60.01 -35.64 -47.60
CA PRO A 206 -60.76 -34.79 -48.53
C PRO A 206 -60.35 -35.03 -50.00
N GLN A 207 -61.34 -34.93 -50.89
CA GLN A 207 -61.20 -34.95 -52.34
C GLN A 207 -61.69 -33.59 -52.86
N GLY A 208 -60.93 -32.98 -53.78
CA GLY A 208 -61.30 -31.73 -54.43
C GLY A 208 -60.90 -31.80 -55.90
N ASP A 209 -61.91 -31.75 -56.77
CA ASP A 209 -61.81 -31.75 -58.22
C ASP A 209 -61.34 -30.40 -58.79
N THR A 210 -60.70 -30.45 -59.95
CA THR A 210 -61.31 -29.98 -61.22
C THR A 210 -60.72 -30.76 -62.38
#